data_AF-A0A1M6LS71-F1
#
_entry.id   AF-A0A1M6LS71-F1
#
_cell.length_a   1.000
_cell.length_b   1.000
_cell.length_c   1.000
_cell.angle_alpha   90.00
_cell.angle_beta   90.00
_cell.angle_gamma   90.00
#
_symmetry.space_group_name_H-M   'P 1'
#
loop_
_entity.id
_entity.type
_entity.pdbx_description
1 polymer ?
#
loop_
_entity_poly.entity_id
_entity_poly.type
_entity_poly.pdbx_seq_one_letter_code
_entity_poly.pdbx_strand_id
1 'polypeptide(L)'
;MRIEQAIDIIYNGLVSENSVPVKLRAYRELDLEQLDRVKKALAFALEYYRDKKFVPKKIAIAMVDIYGAFSFKKGDFEDKTLQELEDIGIELQEKALELFSE
;
A
#
# COMPACT_ATOMS: atom_id res chain seq x y z
N MET A 1 -14.84 -8.67 6.76
CA MET A 1 -14.63 -7.21 6.67
C MET A 1 -15.68 -6.63 5.73
N ARG A 2 -16.18 -5.42 5.97
CA ARG A 2 -17.05 -4.72 4.99
C ARG A 2 -16.19 -3.95 3.99
N ILE A 3 -16.70 -3.70 2.78
CA ILE A 3 -15.89 -3.03 1.75
C ILE A 3 -15.51 -1.60 2.15
N GLU A 4 -16.40 -0.86 2.81
CA GLU A 4 -16.13 0.48 3.32
C GLU A 4 -14.98 0.46 4.34
N GLN A 5 -14.97 -0.56 5.21
CA GLN A 5 -13.91 -0.76 6.20
C GLN A 5 -12.58 -1.08 5.53
N ALA A 6 -12.58 -1.93 4.48
CA ALA A 6 -11.35 -2.24 3.73
C ALA A 6 -10.78 -0.98 3.05
N ILE A 7 -11.64 -0.18 2.42
CA ILE A 7 -11.25 1.08 1.78
C ILE A 7 -10.60 2.03 2.79
N ASP A 8 -11.19 2.17 3.99
CA ASP A 8 -10.64 3.04 5.02
C ASP A 8 -9.32 2.51 5.59
N ILE A 9 -9.16 1.18 5.75
CA ILE A 9 -7.88 0.59 6.16
C ILE A 9 -6.79 0.87 5.12
N ILE A 10 -7.08 0.68 3.84
CA ILE A 10 -6.14 0.93 2.74
C ILE A 10 -5.75 2.42 2.72
N TYR A 11 -6.74 3.31 2.69
CA TYR A 11 -6.50 4.74 2.60
C TYR A 11 -5.72 5.26 3.82
N ASN A 12 -6.13 4.87 5.03
CA ASN A 12 -5.44 5.32 6.24
C ASN A 12 -4.02 4.73 6.33
N GLY A 13 -3.83 3.48 5.93
CA GLY A 13 -2.53 2.80 5.99
C GLY A 13 -1.52 3.24 4.93
N LEU A 14 -1.98 3.78 3.78
CA LEU A 14 -1.09 4.15 2.67
C LEU A 14 -1.03 5.65 2.37
N VAL A 15 -2.06 6.43 2.72
CA VAL A 15 -2.19 7.84 2.29
C VAL A 15 -2.29 8.82 3.45
N SER A 16 -2.93 8.46 4.55
CA SER A 16 -3.14 9.40 5.66
C SER A 16 -1.83 9.90 6.30
N GLU A 17 -1.92 10.94 7.13
CA GLU A 17 -0.79 11.49 7.87
C GLU A 17 -0.10 10.47 8.79
N ASN A 18 -0.80 9.41 9.19
CA ASN A 18 -0.28 8.33 10.03
C ASN A 18 -0.09 7.02 9.24
N SER A 19 0.07 7.12 7.92
CA SER A 19 0.29 5.97 7.03
C SER A 19 1.71 5.42 7.14
N VAL A 20 1.90 4.17 6.71
CA VAL A 20 3.21 3.50 6.71
C VAL A 20 4.25 4.28 5.91
N PRO A 21 3.97 4.78 4.67
CA PRO A 21 4.95 5.58 3.93
C PRO A 21 5.33 6.88 4.65
N VAL A 22 4.39 7.55 5.32
CA VAL A 22 4.67 8.78 6.08
C VAL A 22 5.55 8.47 7.30
N LYS A 23 5.24 7.40 8.05
CA LYS A 23 6.06 6.96 9.19
C LYS A 23 7.48 6.58 8.78
N LEU A 24 7.64 5.89 7.66
CA LEU A 24 8.95 5.55 7.10
C LEU A 24 9.77 6.81 6.78
N ARG A 25 9.17 7.82 6.14
CA ARG A 25 9.87 9.06 5.77
C ARG A 25 10.18 9.96 6.97
N ALA A 26 9.25 10.09 7.90
CA ALA A 26 9.38 11.00 9.03
C ALA A 26 10.20 10.40 10.18
N TYR A 27 10.05 9.10 10.44
CA TYR A 27 10.54 8.45 11.66
C TYR A 27 11.41 7.21 11.39
N ARG A 28 11.59 6.82 10.12
CA ARG A 28 12.29 5.58 9.72
C ARG A 28 11.68 4.32 10.36
N GLU A 29 10.39 4.36 10.65
CA GLU A 29 9.67 3.27 11.31
C GLU A 29 8.82 2.49 10.31
N LEU A 30 9.06 1.18 10.23
CA LEU A 30 8.25 0.26 9.46
C LEU A 30 7.18 -0.37 10.36
N ASP A 31 5.96 0.17 10.29
CA ASP A 31 4.80 -0.36 11.02
C ASP A 31 4.27 -1.62 10.30
N LEU A 32 4.86 -2.76 10.63
CA LEU A 32 4.52 -4.07 10.06
C LEU A 32 3.08 -4.49 10.37
N GLU A 33 2.54 -4.12 11.53
CA GLU A 33 1.17 -4.45 11.89
C GLU A 33 0.17 -3.70 11.02
N GLN A 34 0.37 -2.40 10.82
CA GLN A 34 -0.44 -1.60 9.93
C GLN A 34 -0.30 -2.08 8.47
N LEU A 35 0.91 -2.42 8.04
CA LEU A 35 1.14 -2.95 6.69
C LEU A 35 0.42 -4.29 6.46
N ASP A 36 0.46 -5.23 7.40
CA ASP A 36 -0.27 -6.50 7.30
C ASP A 36 -1.80 -6.27 7.19
N ARG A 37 -2.33 -5.33 7.98
CA ARG A 37 -3.75 -4.94 7.87
C ARG A 37 -4.08 -4.37 6.49
N VAL A 38 -3.21 -3.53 5.92
CA VAL A 38 -3.36 -3.01 4.56
C VAL A 38 -3.35 -4.13 3.54
N LYS A 39 -2.39 -5.07 3.61
CA LYS A 39 -2.30 -6.20 2.68
C LYS A 39 -3.56 -7.06 2.69
N LYS A 40 -4.10 -7.36 3.88
CA LYS A 40 -5.38 -8.08 4.04
C LYS A 40 -6.56 -7.30 3.48
N ALA A 41 -6.61 -5.98 3.69
CA ALA A 41 -7.64 -5.12 3.13
C ALA A 41 -7.56 -5.01 1.60
N LEU A 42 -6.36 -4.93 1.03
CA LEU A 42 -6.14 -4.95 -0.40
C LEU A 42 -6.59 -6.26 -1.04
N ALA A 43 -6.20 -7.40 -0.49
CA ALA A 43 -6.63 -8.71 -0.99
C ALA A 43 -8.17 -8.82 -1.04
N PHE A 44 -8.84 -8.40 0.02
CA PHE A 44 -10.31 -8.36 0.07
C PHE A 44 -10.91 -7.37 -0.94
N ALA A 45 -10.31 -6.19 -1.10
CA ALA A 45 -10.78 -5.18 -2.05
C ALA A 45 -10.60 -5.63 -3.52
N LEU A 46 -9.46 -6.24 -3.85
CA LEU A 46 -9.19 -6.79 -5.19
C LEU A 46 -10.23 -7.84 -5.57
N GLU A 47 -10.50 -8.78 -4.67
CA GLU A 47 -11.55 -9.79 -4.88
C GLU A 47 -12.94 -9.13 -5.06
N TYR A 48 -13.26 -8.13 -4.25
CA TYR A 48 -14.54 -7.43 -4.34
C TYR A 48 -14.73 -6.63 -5.64
N TYR A 49 -13.65 -6.05 -6.18
CA TYR A 49 -13.68 -5.19 -7.37
C TYR A 49 -13.32 -5.90 -8.68
N ARG A 50 -12.87 -7.16 -8.66
CA ARG A 50 -12.41 -7.92 -9.83
C ARG A 50 -13.31 -7.83 -11.06
N ASP A 51 -14.62 -7.97 -10.89
CA ASP A 51 -15.59 -7.96 -12.00
C ASP A 51 -16.35 -6.62 -12.12
N LYS A 52 -15.87 -5.57 -11.45
CA LYS A 52 -16.53 -4.27 -11.39
C LYS A 52 -15.85 -3.28 -12.32
N LYS A 53 -16.66 -2.54 -13.08
CA LYS A 53 -16.19 -1.50 -14.02
C LYS A 53 -15.66 -0.23 -13.36
N PHE A 54 -15.49 -0.22 -12.05
CA PHE A 54 -15.03 0.96 -11.32
C PHE A 54 -14.23 0.58 -10.08
N VAL A 55 -13.24 1.41 -9.77
CA VAL A 55 -12.45 1.38 -8.55
C VAL A 55 -12.77 2.63 -7.74
N PRO A 56 -13.01 2.55 -6.42
CA PRO A 56 -13.24 3.72 -5.60
C PRO A 56 -12.04 4.66 -5.60
N LYS A 57 -12.32 5.97 -5.69
CA LYS A 57 -11.28 7.02 -5.71
C LYS A 57 -10.26 6.91 -4.58
N LYS A 58 -10.71 6.54 -3.36
CA LYS A 58 -9.81 6.35 -2.21
C LYS A 58 -8.78 5.24 -2.45
N ILE A 59 -9.19 4.10 -3.01
CA ILE A 59 -8.26 3.02 -3.35
C ILE A 59 -7.37 3.46 -4.50
N ALA A 60 -7.95 4.10 -5.52
CA ALA A 60 -7.18 4.56 -6.67
C ALA A 60 -6.03 5.48 -6.25
N ILE A 61 -6.30 6.48 -5.39
CA ILE A 61 -5.27 7.38 -4.83
C ILE A 61 -4.21 6.61 -4.05
N ALA A 62 -4.61 5.61 -3.26
CA ALA A 62 -3.68 4.83 -2.45
C ALA A 62 -2.75 3.94 -3.27
N MET A 63 -3.17 3.54 -4.47
CA MET A 63 -2.40 2.63 -5.33
C MET A 63 -1.62 3.34 -6.43
N VAL A 64 -1.90 4.62 -6.70
CA VAL A 64 -1.14 5.44 -7.66
C VAL A 64 0.26 5.72 -7.10
N ASP A 65 1.28 5.36 -7.89
CA ASP A 65 2.70 5.49 -7.53
C ASP A 65 3.06 4.81 -6.18
N ILE A 66 2.41 3.68 -5.89
CA ILE A 66 2.63 2.96 -4.63
C ILE A 66 4.07 2.43 -4.51
N TYR A 67 4.72 2.07 -5.62
CA TYR A 67 6.14 1.74 -5.61
C TYR A 67 7.00 2.93 -5.14
N GLY A 68 6.76 4.14 -5.66
CA GLY A 68 7.43 5.36 -5.22
C GLY A 68 7.19 5.68 -3.74
N ALA A 69 6.09 5.18 -3.15
CA ALA A 69 5.84 5.30 -1.72
C ALA A 69 6.84 4.51 -0.84
N PHE A 70 7.41 3.43 -1.39
CA PHE A 70 8.34 2.52 -0.71
C PHE A 70 9.75 2.53 -1.33
N SER A 71 10.00 3.36 -2.35
CA SER A 71 11.32 3.51 -2.97
C SER A 71 12.19 4.49 -2.17
N PHE A 72 13.32 3.99 -1.66
CA PHE A 72 14.30 4.76 -0.89
C PHE A 72 15.69 4.64 -1.50
N LYS A 73 16.53 5.67 -1.28
CA LYS A 73 17.88 5.71 -1.83
C LYS A 73 18.86 4.98 -0.92
N LYS A 74 19.97 4.53 -1.51
CA LYS A 74 21.10 3.99 -0.76
C LYS A 74 21.55 5.00 0.31
N GLY A 75 21.65 4.54 1.56
CA GLY A 75 21.99 5.37 2.71
C GLY A 75 20.79 5.91 3.51
N ASP A 76 19.56 5.77 3.01
CA ASP A 76 18.35 6.10 3.78
C ASP A 76 18.10 5.07 4.90
N PHE A 77 18.36 3.79 4.60
CA PHE A 77 18.27 2.65 5.51
C PHE A 77 19.46 1.69 5.31
N GLU A 78 19.59 0.71 6.21
CA GLU A 78 20.50 -0.42 6.01
C GLU A 78 20.12 -1.21 4.76
N ASP A 79 21.11 -1.81 4.07
CA ASP A 79 20.90 -2.50 2.79
C ASP A 79 19.83 -3.60 2.88
N LYS A 80 19.77 -4.33 4.02
CA LYS A 80 18.75 -5.35 4.24
C LYS A 80 17.34 -4.74 4.31
N THR A 81 17.17 -3.64 5.03
CA THR A 81 15.89 -2.93 5.14
C THR A 81 15.50 -2.30 3.80
N LEU A 82 16.46 -1.77 3.03
CA LEU A 82 16.19 -1.28 1.68
C LEU A 82 15.64 -2.38 0.78
N GLN A 83 16.22 -3.58 0.82
CA GLN A 83 15.70 -4.73 0.08
C GLN A 83 14.27 -5.09 0.53
N GLU A 84 14.02 -5.14 1.83
CA GLU A 84 12.68 -5.43 2.37
C GLU A 84 11.64 -4.39 1.91
N LEU A 85 12.00 -3.11 1.89
CA LEU A 85 11.13 -2.03 1.42
C LEU A 85 10.88 -2.10 -0.09
N GLU A 86 11.91 -2.44 -0.86
CA GLU A 86 11.78 -2.66 -2.30
C GLU A 86 10.83 -3.83 -2.61
N ASP A 87 11.00 -4.96 -1.91
CA ASP A 87 10.13 -6.13 -2.05
C ASP A 87 8.66 -5.78 -1.72
N ILE A 88 8.43 -5.00 -0.67
CA ILE A 88 7.09 -4.49 -0.31
C ILE A 88 6.53 -3.59 -1.43
N GLY A 89 7.35 -2.67 -1.94
CA GLY A 89 6.96 -1.77 -3.02
C GLY A 89 6.55 -2.52 -4.28
N ILE A 90 7.30 -3.56 -4.66
CA ILE A 90 7.00 -4.43 -5.80
C ILE A 90 5.68 -5.17 -5.56
N GLU A 91 5.51 -5.81 -4.41
CA GLU A 91 4.28 -6.55 -4.08
C GLU A 91 3.03 -5.66 -4.16
N LEU A 92 3.11 -4.43 -3.64
CA LEU A 92 1.99 -3.48 -3.68
C LEU A 92 1.74 -2.96 -5.11
N GLN A 93 2.80 -2.78 -5.90
CA GLN A 93 2.69 -2.38 -7.30
C GLN A 93 2.01 -3.47 -8.15
N GLU A 94 2.33 -4.74 -7.93
CA GLU A 94 1.64 -5.85 -8.60
C GLU A 94 0.14 -5.86 -8.30
N LYS A 95 -0.23 -5.63 -7.03
CA LYS A 95 -1.63 -5.48 -6.62
C LYS A 95 -2.30 -4.26 -7.27
N ALA A 96 -1.57 -3.15 -7.43
CA ALA A 96 -2.09 -1.99 -8.15
C ALA A 96 -2.40 -2.35 -9.61
N LEU A 97 -1.49 -3.07 -10.28
CA LEU A 97 -1.67 -3.50 -11.65
C LEU A 97 -2.87 -4.44 -11.79
N GLU A 98 -3.06 -5.40 -10.88
CA GLU A 98 -4.26 -6.26 -10.85
C GLU A 98 -5.55 -5.45 -10.66
N LEU A 99 -5.53 -4.42 -9.80
CA LEU A 99 -6.71 -3.59 -9.56
C LEU A 99 -7.14 -2.77 -10.77
N PHE A 100 -6.16 -2.35 -11.60
CA PHE A 100 -6.38 -1.47 -12.75
C PHE A 100 -6.35 -2.20 -14.09
N SER A 101 -6.05 -3.50 -14.11
CA SER A 101 -6.15 -4.30 -15.33
C SER A 101 -7.61 -4.49 -15.73
N GLU A 102 -7.88 -4.39 -17.03
CA GLU A 102 -9.21 -4.60 -17.64
C GLU A 102 -9.65 -6.06 -17.67
#